data_AF-A0A6J1DTP1-F1
#
_entry.id   AF-A0A6J1DTP1-F1
#
_cell.length_a   1.000
_cell.length_b   1.000
_cell.length_c   1.000
_cell.angle_alpha   90.00
_cell.angle_beta   90.00
_cell.angle_gamma   90.00
#
_symmetry.space_group_name_H-M   'P 1'
#
loop_
_entity.id
_entity.type
_entity.pdbx_description
1 polymer ?
#
loop_
_entity_poly.entity_id
_entity_poly.type
_entity_poly.pdbx_seq_one_letter_code
_entity_poly.pdbx_strand_id
1 'polypeptide(L)'
;MDEFSQKPICKNATRMSNAIRSIVRENFDPALYSRWLDVPMEVRDAAKQRIVNLFKVNMSQAIIRKYVHTALRTTFKEFRAELHAHYKENGPPNVAREKPHARITKLQDWHKLCDRWETPDWKEKSGKAKRSRAKLPYNHRAGSKSFGRLQHELKERRGVEIGPIEMFKETRHPDKGWVSGGESTYVRVKSSYSLWEYMILK
;
A
#
# COMPACT_ATOMS: atom_id res chain seq x y z
N MET A 1 17.70 5.57 -4.50
CA MET A 1 16.67 5.10 -5.45
C MET A 1 15.41 4.81 -4.67
N ASP A 2 14.31 5.46 -5.06
CA ASP A 2 13.10 5.59 -4.25
C ASP A 2 12.18 4.34 -4.34
N GLU A 3 11.71 3.84 -3.20
CA GLU A 3 10.87 2.63 -3.06
C GLU A 3 9.49 2.80 -3.75
N PHE A 4 9.13 4.04 -4.10
CA PHE A 4 7.87 4.40 -4.74
C PHE A 4 7.83 4.22 -6.27
N SER A 5 8.97 3.91 -6.93
CA SER A 5 9.03 3.73 -8.40
C SER A 5 8.65 2.33 -8.89
N GLN A 6 8.36 1.38 -8.00
CA GLN A 6 8.32 -0.04 -8.34
C GLN A 6 6.96 -0.58 -8.82
N LYS A 7 5.95 0.28 -9.00
CA LYS A 7 4.62 -0.13 -9.51
C LYS A 7 4.61 -0.11 -11.05
N PRO A 8 3.95 -1.06 -11.72
CA PRO A 8 3.88 -1.11 -13.17
C PRO A 8 3.20 0.15 -13.72
N ILE A 9 3.84 0.78 -14.71
CA ILE A 9 3.38 1.99 -15.39
C ILE A 9 2.53 1.63 -16.64
N CYS A 10 2.15 0.35 -16.79
CA CYS A 10 1.43 -0.12 -17.97
C CYS A 10 -0.10 0.05 -17.83
N LYS A 11 -0.81 0.12 -18.97
CA LYS A 11 -2.28 0.18 -19.06
C LYS A 11 -2.97 -0.96 -18.29
N ASN A 12 -2.31 -2.10 -18.15
CA ASN A 12 -2.80 -3.29 -17.46
C ASN A 12 -2.55 -3.27 -15.93
N ALA A 13 -1.94 -2.22 -15.36
CA ALA A 13 -1.61 -2.16 -13.94
C ALA A 13 -2.83 -2.36 -13.02
N THR A 14 -3.98 -1.80 -13.37
CA THR A 14 -5.24 -1.99 -12.63
C THR A 14 -5.72 -3.44 -12.72
N ARG A 15 -5.68 -4.04 -13.91
CA ARG A 15 -6.07 -5.44 -14.13
C ARG A 15 -5.17 -6.39 -13.33
N MET A 16 -3.86 -6.12 -13.31
CA MET A 16 -2.89 -6.87 -12.50
C MET A 16 -3.18 -6.75 -11.02
N SER A 17 -3.45 -5.53 -10.53
CA SER A 17 -3.80 -5.30 -9.11
C SER A 17 -5.06 -6.05 -8.70
N ASN A 18 -6.10 -6.04 -9.55
CA ASN A 18 -7.35 -6.78 -9.31
C ASN A 18 -7.15 -8.29 -9.34
N ALA A 19 -6.36 -8.81 -10.29
CA ALA A 19 -6.03 -10.23 -10.36
C ALA A 19 -5.24 -10.68 -9.13
N ILE A 20 -4.23 -9.92 -8.70
CA ILE A 20 -3.48 -10.18 -7.46
C ILE A 20 -4.43 -10.24 -6.26
N ARG A 21 -5.40 -9.31 -6.19
CA ARG A 21 -6.41 -9.31 -5.13
C ARG A 21 -7.31 -10.53 -5.14
N SER A 22 -7.75 -11.00 -6.32
CA SER A 22 -8.49 -12.26 -6.44
C SER A 22 -7.64 -13.46 -6.01
N ILE A 23 -6.41 -13.57 -6.51
CA ILE A 23 -5.45 -14.63 -6.15
C ILE A 23 -5.22 -14.68 -4.65
N VAL A 24 -5.01 -13.52 -4.01
CA VAL A 24 -4.81 -13.44 -2.55
C VAL A 24 -6.03 -13.93 -1.79
N ARG A 25 -7.24 -13.52 -2.22
CA ARG A 25 -8.48 -13.87 -1.54
C ARG A 25 -8.88 -15.34 -1.74
N GLU A 26 -8.44 -15.98 -2.81
CA GLU A 26 -8.73 -17.38 -3.12
C GLU A 26 -7.71 -18.34 -2.49
N ASN A 27 -6.43 -17.96 -2.44
CA ASN A 27 -5.35 -18.87 -2.06
C ASN A 27 -4.87 -18.68 -0.61
N PHE A 28 -5.17 -17.55 0.04
CA PHE A 28 -4.61 -17.23 1.35
C PHE A 28 -5.71 -17.10 2.40
N ASP A 29 -5.63 -17.97 3.40
CA ASP A 29 -6.51 -17.89 4.56
C ASP A 29 -5.98 -16.85 5.57
N PRO A 30 -6.70 -15.74 5.79
CA PRO A 30 -6.29 -14.69 6.72
C PRO A 30 -6.33 -15.13 8.19
N ALA A 31 -7.09 -16.17 8.54
CA ALA A 31 -7.20 -16.70 9.88
C ALA A 31 -6.05 -17.63 10.26
N LEU A 32 -5.58 -18.44 9.29
CA LEU A 32 -4.47 -19.39 9.52
C LEU A 32 -3.12 -18.69 9.65
N TYR A 33 -2.83 -17.72 8.78
CA TYR A 33 -1.48 -17.14 8.71
C TYR A 33 -1.40 -15.79 9.41
N SER A 34 -0.66 -15.75 10.52
CA SER A 34 -0.51 -14.56 11.36
C SER A 34 0.26 -13.44 10.66
N ARG A 35 1.34 -13.79 9.97
CA ARG A 35 2.21 -12.91 9.19
C ARG A 35 2.35 -13.49 7.78
N TRP A 36 2.68 -12.62 6.83
CA TRP A 36 3.00 -13.05 5.45
C TRP A 36 4.14 -14.09 5.39
N LEU A 37 5.08 -14.00 6.34
CA LEU A 37 6.21 -14.94 6.43
C LEU A 37 5.78 -16.33 6.91
N ASP A 38 4.65 -16.43 7.60
CA ASP A 38 4.11 -17.69 8.11
C ASP A 38 3.36 -18.46 7.00
N VAL A 39 3.17 -17.84 5.83
CA VAL A 39 2.55 -18.51 4.69
C VAL A 39 3.58 -19.47 4.07
N PRO A 40 3.20 -20.75 3.84
CA PRO A 40 4.07 -21.72 3.19
C PRO A 40 4.62 -21.21 1.86
N MET A 41 5.83 -21.63 1.53
CA MET A 41 6.51 -21.17 0.31
C MET A 41 5.75 -21.62 -0.94
N GLU A 42 5.19 -22.82 -0.88
CA GLU A 42 4.39 -23.49 -1.91
C GLU A 42 3.14 -22.67 -2.27
N VAL A 43 2.43 -22.14 -1.26
CA VAL A 43 1.25 -21.29 -1.46
C VAL A 43 1.67 -19.95 -2.10
N ARG A 44 2.79 -19.38 -1.64
CA ARG A 44 3.33 -18.13 -2.22
C ARG A 44 3.78 -18.33 -3.66
N ASP A 45 4.38 -19.46 -3.99
CA ASP A 45 4.89 -19.77 -5.32
C ASP A 45 3.76 -20.14 -6.29
N ALA A 46 2.74 -20.88 -5.85
CA ALA A 46 1.52 -21.09 -6.63
C ALA A 46 0.84 -19.76 -7.00
N ALA A 47 0.77 -18.81 -6.05
CA ALA A 47 0.25 -17.48 -6.32
C ALA A 47 1.11 -16.70 -7.34
N LYS A 48 2.45 -16.78 -7.26
CA LYS A 48 3.35 -16.19 -8.27
C LYS A 48 3.16 -16.83 -9.64
N GLN A 49 3.05 -18.15 -9.71
CA GLN A 49 2.86 -18.88 -10.96
C GLN A 49 1.56 -18.46 -11.65
N ARG A 50 0.48 -18.30 -10.89
CA ARG A 50 -0.80 -17.82 -11.41
C ARG A 50 -0.71 -16.40 -11.99
N ILE A 51 0.12 -15.52 -11.40
CA ILE A 51 0.39 -14.18 -11.96
C ILE A 51 1.14 -14.29 -13.30
N VAL A 52 2.15 -15.17 -13.39
CA VAL A 52 2.90 -15.41 -14.64
C VAL A 52 2.01 -15.98 -15.74
N ASN A 53 1.05 -16.83 -15.39
CA ASN A 53 0.11 -17.39 -16.36
C ASN A 53 -0.89 -16.34 -16.88
N LEU A 54 -1.31 -15.40 -16.03
CA LEU A 54 -2.29 -14.36 -16.40
C LEU A 54 -1.66 -13.15 -17.10
N PHE A 55 -0.37 -12.89 -16.88
CA PHE A 55 0.33 -11.72 -17.39
C PHE A 55 1.70 -12.11 -17.93
N LYS A 56 2.11 -11.53 -19.07
CA LYS A 56 3.46 -11.67 -19.62
C LYS A 56 4.47 -10.96 -18.70
N VAL A 57 4.90 -11.64 -17.65
CA VAL A 57 5.76 -11.11 -16.58
C VAL A 57 7.09 -11.86 -16.60
N ASN A 58 8.19 -11.13 -16.80
CA ASN A 58 9.52 -11.71 -16.78
C ASN A 58 10.07 -11.79 -15.33
N MET A 59 9.88 -12.94 -14.69
CA MET A 59 10.33 -13.20 -13.31
C MET A 59 11.86 -13.41 -13.18
N SER A 60 12.63 -13.38 -14.27
CA SER A 60 14.10 -13.33 -14.16
C SER A 60 14.59 -11.99 -13.59
N GLN A 61 13.84 -10.91 -13.82
CA GLN A 61 14.20 -9.58 -13.37
C GLN A 61 13.93 -9.41 -11.86
N ALA A 62 14.97 -9.07 -11.10
CA ALA A 62 14.88 -8.90 -9.66
C ALA A 62 13.84 -7.84 -9.23
N ILE A 63 13.72 -6.76 -10.00
CA ILE A 63 12.75 -5.67 -9.76
C ILE A 63 11.31 -6.20 -9.82
N ILE A 64 11.02 -7.01 -10.84
CA ILE A 64 9.69 -7.59 -11.06
C ILE A 64 9.36 -8.61 -9.96
N ARG A 65 10.31 -9.47 -9.58
CA ARG A 65 10.13 -10.40 -8.45
C ARG A 65 9.82 -9.66 -7.15
N LYS A 66 10.57 -8.59 -6.85
CA LYS A 66 10.37 -7.76 -5.66
C LYS A 66 9.00 -7.09 -5.68
N TYR A 67 8.59 -6.55 -6.82
CA TYR A 67 7.25 -5.98 -6.98
C TYR A 67 6.15 -7.01 -6.72
N VAL A 68 6.18 -8.15 -7.40
CA VAL A 68 5.15 -9.21 -7.27
C VAL A 68 5.04 -9.68 -5.81
N HIS A 69 6.18 -9.96 -5.16
CA HIS A 69 6.20 -10.33 -3.76
C HIS A 69 5.61 -9.25 -2.85
N THR A 70 5.96 -7.99 -3.09
CA THR A 70 5.48 -6.85 -2.29
C THR A 70 3.99 -6.59 -2.51
N ALA A 71 3.50 -6.76 -3.75
CA ALA A 71 2.10 -6.62 -4.11
C ALA A 71 1.25 -7.70 -3.40
N LEU A 72 1.63 -8.97 -3.50
CA LEU A 72 0.98 -10.07 -2.79
C LEU A 72 0.92 -9.83 -1.27
N ARG A 73 2.07 -9.48 -0.66
CA ARG A 73 2.16 -9.18 0.78
C ARG A 73 1.28 -8.02 1.18
N THR A 74 1.25 -6.94 0.40
CA THR A 74 0.46 -5.74 0.69
C THR A 74 -1.03 -6.03 0.57
N THR A 75 -1.43 -6.70 -0.50
CA THR A 75 -2.83 -7.07 -0.72
C THR A 75 -3.35 -8.05 0.32
N PHE A 76 -2.52 -8.96 0.84
CA PHE A 76 -2.88 -9.81 1.98
C PHE A 76 -3.16 -8.99 3.25
N LYS A 77 -2.32 -7.99 3.54
CA LYS A 77 -2.55 -7.08 4.68
C LYS A 77 -3.80 -6.23 4.50
N GLU A 78 -4.04 -5.73 3.30
CA GLU A 78 -5.26 -4.97 2.95
C GLU A 78 -6.51 -5.83 3.14
N PHE A 79 -6.50 -7.08 2.67
CA PHE A 79 -7.62 -7.98 2.85
C PHE A 79 -7.97 -8.19 4.33
N ARG A 80 -6.97 -8.39 5.20
CA ARG A 80 -7.19 -8.44 6.66
C ARG A 80 -7.72 -7.14 7.24
N ALA A 81 -7.28 -5.99 6.71
CA ALA A 81 -7.78 -4.69 7.14
C ALA A 81 -9.24 -4.47 6.74
N GLU A 82 -9.66 -4.97 5.56
CA GLU A 82 -11.06 -4.97 5.11
C GLU A 82 -11.94 -5.82 6.03
N LEU A 83 -11.49 -7.03 6.40
CA LEU A 83 -12.23 -7.89 7.34
C LEU A 83 -12.38 -7.23 8.72
N HIS A 84 -11.33 -6.56 9.19
CA HIS A 84 -11.39 -5.83 10.45
C HIS A 84 -12.25 -4.55 10.35
N ALA A 85 -12.36 -3.93 9.18
CA ALA A 85 -13.29 -2.82 8.95
C ALA A 85 -14.74 -3.32 9.10
N HIS A 86 -15.09 -4.42 8.41
CA HIS A 86 -16.38 -5.09 8.53
C HIS A 86 -16.69 -5.44 10.00
N TYR A 87 -15.73 -6.03 10.73
CA TYR A 87 -15.92 -6.34 12.15
C TYR A 87 -16.33 -5.11 12.98
N LYS A 88 -15.67 -3.95 12.79
CA LYS A 88 -16.00 -2.73 13.53
C LYS A 88 -17.34 -2.11 13.12
N GLU A 89 -17.72 -2.25 11.85
CA GLU A 89 -18.99 -1.73 11.33
C GLU A 89 -20.19 -2.51 11.86
N ASN A 90 -20.01 -3.78 12.23
CA ASN A 90 -21.07 -4.65 12.73
C ASN A 90 -21.34 -4.52 14.25
N GLY A 91 -20.78 -3.50 14.90
CA GLY A 91 -21.12 -3.13 16.28
C GLY A 91 -20.19 -3.75 17.34
N PRO A 92 -20.70 -3.99 18.56
CA PRO A 92 -19.88 -4.53 19.65
C PRO A 92 -19.42 -5.96 19.35
N PRO A 93 -18.34 -6.42 20.01
CA PRO A 93 -17.71 -7.72 19.71
C PRO A 93 -18.64 -8.92 19.65
N ASN A 94 -19.59 -9.02 20.59
CA ASN A 94 -20.57 -10.10 20.66
C ASN A 94 -21.46 -10.17 19.40
N VAL A 95 -21.92 -9.02 18.92
CA VAL A 95 -22.79 -8.94 17.72
C VAL A 95 -21.97 -9.10 16.43
N ALA A 96 -20.77 -8.52 16.38
CA ALA A 96 -19.91 -8.60 15.21
C ALA A 96 -19.38 -10.03 14.95
N ARG A 97 -19.23 -10.85 16.00
CA ARG A 97 -18.83 -12.26 15.90
C ARG A 97 -19.87 -13.12 15.18
N GLU A 98 -21.16 -12.81 15.32
CA GLU A 98 -22.26 -13.54 14.68
C GLU A 98 -22.44 -13.18 13.18
N LYS A 99 -21.75 -12.14 12.70
CA LYS A 99 -21.88 -11.61 11.34
C LYS A 99 -20.59 -11.79 10.53
N PRO A 100 -20.24 -13.03 10.13
CA PRO A 100 -19.04 -13.29 9.35
C PRO A 100 -19.08 -12.53 8.03
N HIS A 101 -17.92 -12.00 7.61
CA HIS A 101 -17.79 -11.38 6.31
C HIS A 101 -18.01 -12.42 5.19
N ALA A 102 -18.72 -12.07 4.11
CA ALA A 102 -19.11 -12.99 3.04
C ALA A 102 -17.97 -13.77 2.36
N ARG A 103 -16.73 -13.29 2.49
CA ARG A 103 -15.52 -13.96 1.97
C ARG A 103 -14.91 -14.99 2.93
N ILE A 104 -15.42 -15.09 4.15
CA ILE A 104 -14.98 -16.08 5.15
C ILE A 104 -16.06 -17.15 5.23
N THR A 105 -15.81 -18.28 4.56
CA THR A 105 -16.77 -19.38 4.48
C THR A 105 -16.87 -20.16 5.78
N LYS A 106 -15.76 -20.28 6.52
CA LYS A 106 -15.67 -21.05 7.75
C LYS A 106 -15.87 -20.13 8.96
N LEU A 107 -16.94 -20.37 9.72
CA LEU A 107 -17.24 -19.58 10.93
C LEU A 107 -16.11 -19.63 11.97
N GLN A 108 -15.46 -20.79 12.12
CA GLN A 108 -14.31 -20.95 13.03
C GLN A 108 -13.15 -20.01 12.67
N ASP A 109 -12.91 -19.78 11.39
CA ASP A 109 -11.85 -18.89 10.93
C ASP A 109 -12.21 -17.41 11.15
N TRP A 110 -13.51 -17.07 11.07
CA TRP A 110 -14.00 -15.78 11.50
C TRP A 110 -13.78 -15.55 13.00
N HIS A 111 -14.11 -16.54 13.85
CA HIS A 111 -13.89 -16.43 15.30
C HIS A 111 -12.41 -16.23 15.65
N LYS A 112 -11.49 -17.00 15.03
CA LYS A 112 -10.04 -16.81 15.20
C LYS A 112 -9.58 -15.38 14.85
N LEU A 113 -10.18 -14.77 13.83
CA LEU A 113 -9.90 -13.38 13.45
C LEU A 113 -10.41 -12.39 14.51
N CYS A 114 -11.63 -12.58 15.00
CA CYS A 114 -12.20 -11.77 16.08
C CYS A 114 -11.35 -11.84 17.36
N ASP A 115 -11.00 -13.05 17.81
CA ASP A 115 -10.17 -13.28 19.00
C ASP A 115 -8.84 -12.53 18.90
N ARG A 116 -8.22 -12.58 17.72
CA ARG A 116 -6.98 -11.83 17.47
C ARG A 116 -7.15 -10.33 17.64
N TRP A 117 -8.21 -9.73 17.13
CA TRP A 117 -8.43 -8.28 17.25
C TRP A 117 -8.73 -7.85 18.68
N GLU A 118 -9.17 -8.79 19.52
CA GLU A 118 -9.41 -8.53 20.94
C GLU A 118 -8.17 -8.65 21.82
N THR A 119 -7.10 -9.29 21.34
CA THR A 119 -5.83 -9.43 22.08
C THR A 119 -5.23 -8.07 22.48
N PRO A 120 -4.63 -7.97 23.70
CA PRO A 120 -3.99 -6.74 24.17
C PRO A 120 -2.92 -6.21 23.20
N ASP A 121 -2.05 -7.10 22.72
CA ASP A 121 -0.96 -6.76 21.79
C ASP A 121 -1.48 -6.11 20.50
N TRP A 122 -2.55 -6.67 19.95
CA TRP A 122 -3.14 -6.13 18.74
C TRP A 122 -3.76 -4.75 18.99
N LYS A 123 -4.49 -4.58 20.10
CA LYS A 123 -5.10 -3.30 20.50
C LYS A 123 -4.04 -2.23 20.73
N GLU A 124 -2.93 -2.56 21.40
CA GLU A 124 -1.83 -1.65 21.63
C GLU A 124 -1.18 -1.22 20.30
N LYS A 125 -0.87 -2.19 19.43
CA LYS A 125 -0.29 -1.92 18.11
C LYS A 125 -1.19 -1.06 17.23
N SER A 126 -2.49 -1.38 17.21
CA SER A 126 -3.50 -0.61 16.48
C SER A 126 -3.61 0.81 17.03
N GLY A 127 -3.62 0.97 18.36
CA GLY A 127 -3.62 2.26 19.04
C GLY A 127 -2.39 3.12 18.73
N LYS A 128 -1.19 2.54 18.77
CA LYS A 128 0.07 3.22 18.36
C LYS A 128 -0.01 3.69 16.91
N ALA A 129 -0.47 2.84 15.99
CA ALA A 129 -0.63 3.19 14.58
C ALA A 129 -1.65 4.32 14.37
N LYS A 130 -2.77 4.32 15.10
CA LYS A 130 -3.78 5.39 15.06
C LYS A 130 -3.21 6.72 15.54
N ARG A 131 -2.49 6.72 16.68
CA ARG A 131 -1.81 7.92 17.21
C ARG A 131 -0.75 8.45 16.25
N SER A 132 0.04 7.56 15.63
CA SER A 132 1.03 7.95 14.63
C SER A 132 0.39 8.60 13.40
N ARG A 133 -0.74 8.06 12.92
CA ARG A 133 -1.49 8.64 11.79
C ARG A 133 -2.10 10.00 12.12
N ALA A 134 -2.57 10.20 13.35
CA ALA A 134 -3.11 11.48 13.80
C ALA A 134 -2.06 12.60 13.85
N LYS A 135 -0.77 12.26 13.98
CA LYS A 135 0.34 13.23 13.93
C LYS A 135 0.74 13.63 12.50
N LEU A 136 0.20 12.97 11.47
CA LEU A 136 0.55 13.30 10.08
C LEU A 136 -0.08 14.67 9.73
N PRO A 137 0.73 15.70 9.42
CA PRO A 137 0.23 17.06 9.31
C PRO A 137 -0.65 17.27 8.07
N TYR A 138 -0.44 16.49 7.02
CA TYR A 138 -1.22 16.55 5.78
C TYR A 138 -1.04 15.27 4.94
N ASN A 139 -2.05 14.98 4.12
CA ASN A 139 -2.01 13.89 3.14
C ASN A 139 -1.56 14.40 1.76
N HIS A 140 -0.95 13.54 0.95
CA HIS A 140 -0.75 13.82 -0.48
C HIS A 140 -2.09 13.70 -1.23
N ARG A 141 -2.20 14.41 -2.36
CA ARG A 141 -3.41 14.44 -3.21
C ARG A 141 -3.22 13.76 -4.58
N ALA A 142 -2.17 12.95 -4.73
CA ALA A 142 -1.91 12.15 -5.94
C ALA A 142 -2.99 11.08 -6.26
N GLY A 143 -4.02 10.94 -5.41
CA GLY A 143 -5.05 9.92 -5.55
C GLY A 143 -4.49 8.50 -5.49
N SER A 144 -5.04 7.61 -6.30
CA SER A 144 -4.62 6.21 -6.43
C SER A 144 -3.40 6.01 -7.34
N LYS A 145 -2.88 7.07 -7.97
CA LYS A 145 -1.68 6.98 -8.82
C LYS A 145 -0.43 6.80 -7.96
N SER A 146 0.44 5.89 -8.36
CA SER A 146 1.77 5.80 -7.78
C SER A 146 2.60 7.03 -8.16
N PHE A 147 3.57 7.40 -7.32
CA PHE A 147 4.49 8.48 -7.67
C PHE A 147 5.30 8.16 -8.92
N GLY A 148 5.75 6.92 -9.12
CA GLY A 148 6.41 6.52 -10.36
C GLY A 148 5.54 6.69 -11.61
N ARG A 149 4.24 6.38 -11.53
CA ARG A 149 3.30 6.62 -12.64
C ARG A 149 3.13 8.11 -12.89
N LEU A 150 2.98 8.90 -11.84
CA LEU A 150 2.80 10.34 -11.94
C LEU A 150 4.07 11.02 -12.50
N GLN A 151 5.26 10.59 -12.10
CA GLN A 151 6.53 11.02 -12.70
C GLN A 151 6.58 10.73 -14.20
N HIS A 152 6.20 9.52 -14.63
CA HIS A 152 6.16 9.18 -16.05
C HIS A 152 5.15 10.04 -16.82
N GLU A 153 3.91 10.19 -16.32
CA GLU A 153 2.89 11.04 -16.97
C GLU A 153 3.34 12.50 -17.07
N LEU A 154 4.06 13.00 -16.06
CA LEU A 154 4.58 14.36 -16.05
C LEU A 154 5.79 14.53 -16.99
N LYS A 155 6.67 13.52 -17.08
CA LYS A 155 7.77 13.49 -18.05
C LYS A 155 7.24 13.53 -19.49
N GLU A 156 6.23 12.74 -19.80
CA GLU A 156 5.58 12.74 -21.13
C GLU A 156 4.95 14.10 -21.44
N ARG A 157 4.37 14.78 -20.45
CA ARG A 157 3.73 16.09 -20.64
C ARG A 157 4.73 17.24 -20.77
N ARG A 158 5.80 17.24 -19.98
CA ARG A 158 6.76 18.36 -19.90
C ARG A 158 8.03 18.14 -20.70
N GLY A 159 8.28 16.93 -21.19
CA GLY A 159 9.51 16.55 -21.88
C GLY A 159 10.75 16.44 -20.99
N VAL A 160 10.65 16.81 -19.70
CA VAL A 160 11.76 16.84 -18.74
C VAL A 160 11.43 15.98 -17.53
N GLU A 161 12.43 15.30 -16.99
CA GLU A 161 12.29 14.54 -15.75
C GLU A 161 12.12 15.47 -14.55
N ILE A 162 11.08 15.22 -13.76
CA ILE A 162 10.73 16.06 -12.61
C ILE A 162 11.47 15.58 -11.36
N GLY A 163 12.21 16.50 -10.73
CA GLY A 163 12.93 16.24 -9.50
C GLY A 163 12.02 16.00 -8.28
N PRO A 164 12.55 15.46 -7.17
CA PRO A 164 11.77 15.12 -5.97
C PRO A 164 10.99 16.30 -5.36
N ILE A 165 11.55 17.51 -5.44
CA ILE A 165 10.96 18.74 -4.90
C ILE A 165 9.73 19.16 -5.70
N GLU A 166 9.85 19.17 -7.03
CA GLU A 166 8.71 19.46 -7.90
C GLU A 166 7.63 18.39 -7.79
N MET A 167 8.02 17.12 -7.70
CA MET A 167 7.10 16.01 -7.45
C MET A 167 6.31 16.19 -6.14
N PHE A 168 6.97 16.70 -5.08
CA PHE A 168 6.30 17.06 -3.84
C PHE A 168 5.25 18.17 -4.04
N LYS A 169 5.59 19.21 -4.80
CA LYS A 169 4.66 20.31 -5.14
C LYS A 169 3.46 19.80 -5.93
N GLU A 170 3.67 19.08 -7.02
CA GLU A 170 2.60 18.55 -7.89
C GLU A 170 1.58 17.70 -7.13
N THR A 171 2.04 16.94 -6.15
CA THR A 171 1.17 16.05 -5.37
C THR A 171 0.44 16.74 -4.22
N ARG A 172 0.77 17.98 -3.89
CA ARG A 172 0.33 18.67 -2.65
C ARG A 172 -0.11 20.12 -2.85
N HIS A 173 0.01 20.66 -4.05
CA HIS A 173 -0.42 21.98 -4.45
C HIS A 173 -1.45 21.88 -5.59
N PRO A 174 -2.72 21.55 -5.30
CA PRO A 174 -3.79 21.64 -6.29
C PRO A 174 -4.01 23.09 -6.76
N ASP A 175 -4.81 23.26 -7.82
CA ASP A 175 -5.21 24.57 -8.35
C ASP A 175 -5.92 25.47 -7.31
N LYS A 176 -6.39 24.87 -6.20
CA LYS A 176 -7.02 25.55 -5.06
C LYS A 176 -6.05 25.94 -3.92
N GLY A 177 -4.74 25.84 -4.14
CA GLY A 177 -3.69 26.22 -3.18
C GLY A 177 -3.11 25.05 -2.36
N TRP A 178 -2.11 25.34 -1.53
CA TRP A 178 -1.39 24.33 -0.73
C TRP A 178 -2.28 23.57 0.25
N VAL A 179 -1.98 22.28 0.46
CA VAL A 179 -2.43 21.58 1.65
C VAL A 179 -1.85 22.22 2.92
N SER A 180 -2.60 22.19 4.02
CA SER A 180 -2.17 22.76 5.31
C SER A 180 -0.74 22.32 5.68
N GLY A 181 0.17 23.28 5.91
CA GLY A 181 1.58 23.02 6.23
C GLY A 181 2.46 22.52 5.06
N GLY A 182 1.89 22.37 3.86
CA GLY A 182 2.61 21.93 2.66
C GLY A 182 3.57 22.99 2.11
N GLU A 183 3.16 24.26 2.14
CA GLU A 183 3.96 25.40 1.65
C GLU A 183 5.23 25.60 2.48
N SER A 184 5.09 25.68 3.81
CA SER A 184 6.23 25.85 4.71
C SER A 184 7.22 24.69 4.62
N THR A 185 6.71 23.46 4.43
CA THR A 185 7.58 22.29 4.20
C THR A 185 8.29 22.40 2.86
N TYR A 186 7.59 22.76 1.79
CA TYR A 186 8.18 22.92 0.46
C TYR A 186 9.29 23.97 0.44
N VAL A 187 9.04 25.15 1.05
CA VAL A 187 10.01 26.24 1.15
C VAL A 187 11.25 25.79 1.94
N ARG A 188 11.05 25.14 3.10
CA ARG A 188 12.16 24.62 3.92
C ARG A 188 13.02 23.60 3.17
N VAL A 189 12.37 22.65 2.49
CA VAL A 189 13.06 21.61 1.72
C VAL A 189 13.80 22.25 0.55
N LYS A 190 13.16 23.12 -0.23
CA LYS A 190 13.79 23.81 -1.36
C LYS A 190 15.01 24.63 -0.94
N SER A 191 14.89 25.38 0.16
CA SER A 191 16.01 26.16 0.74
C SER A 191 17.16 25.26 1.19
N SER A 192 16.86 24.13 1.83
CA SER A 192 17.89 23.17 2.25
C SER A 192 18.64 22.62 1.03
N TYR A 193 17.93 22.15 -0.01
CA TYR A 193 18.58 21.61 -1.22
C TYR A 193 19.46 22.65 -1.92
N SER A 194 19.03 23.92 -2.00
CA SER A 194 19.89 24.97 -2.53
C SER A 194 21.15 25.17 -1.69
N LEU A 195 21.06 25.16 -0.35
CA LEU A 195 22.24 25.28 0.51
C LEU A 195 23.23 24.12 0.33
N TRP A 196 22.73 22.90 0.13
CA TRP A 196 23.56 21.73 -0.14
C TRP A 196 24.29 21.82 -1.51
N GLU A 197 23.63 22.31 -2.55
CA GLU A 197 24.27 22.54 -3.87
C GLU A 197 25.38 23.60 -3.77
N TYR A 198 25.15 24.68 -3.01
CA TYR A 198 26.18 25.71 -2.74
C TYR A 198 27.38 25.19 -1.95
N MET A 199 27.22 24.18 -1.09
CA MET A 199 28.32 23.62 -0.29
C MET A 199 29.17 22.59 -1.04
N ILE A 200 28.67 21.98 -2.12
CA ILE A 200 29.39 20.98 -2.93
C ILE A 200 30.21 21.63 -4.06
N LEU A 201 29.86 22.85 -4.48
CA LEU A 201 30.54 23.61 -5.55
C LEU A 201 31.73 24.44 -5.07
N LYS A 202 32.44 24.03 -4.02
CA LYS A 202 33.71 24.63 -3.58
C LYS A 202 34.88 23.67 -3.72
#